data_AF-A0A6B3CEA3-F1
#
_entry.id   AF-A0A6B3CEA3-F1
#
_cell.length_a   1.000
_cell.length_b   1.000
_cell.length_c   1.000
_cell.angle_alpha   90.00
_cell.angle_beta   90.00
_cell.angle_gamma   90.00
#
_symmetry.space_group_name_H-M   'P 1'
#
loop_
_entity.id
_entity.type
_entity.pdbx_description
1 polymer ?
#
loop_
_entity_poly.entity_id
_entity_poly.type
_entity_poly.pdbx_seq_one_letter_code
_entity_poly.pdbx_strand_id
1 'polypeptide(L)' 'QATQRLADAGVPSPRTDAEELAAYLHGVKRGELHTVPDADFDARYWEVVARREAREPLQHITGRAYFRYLELQV' A
#
# COMPACT_ATOMS: atom_id res chain seq x y z
N GLN A 1 -6.03 -10.65 4.60
CA GLN A 1 -4.74 -11.18 5.10
C GLN A 1 -3.71 -10.07 5.33
N ALA A 2 -3.39 -9.22 4.35
CA ALA A 2 -2.45 -8.09 4.52
C ALA A 2 -2.83 -7.13 5.66
N THR A 3 -4.10 -6.70 5.73
CA THR A 3 -4.61 -5.85 6.82
C THR A 3 -4.31 -6.42 8.20
N GLN A 4 -4.45 -7.73 8.39
CA GLN A 4 -4.20 -8.37 9.68
C GLN A 4 -2.70 -8.34 10.02
N ARG A 5 -1.82 -8.71 9.08
CA ARG A 5 -0.37 -8.65 9.29
C ARG A 5 0.11 -7.25 9.65
N LEU A 6 -0.38 -6.25 8.93
CA LEU A 6 -0.04 -4.86 9.21
C LEU A 6 -0.58 -4.41 10.58
N ALA A 7 -1.78 -4.83 10.95
CA ALA A 7 -2.34 -4.56 12.28
C ALA A 7 -1.50 -5.22 13.39
N ASP A 8 -1.08 -6.47 13.21
CA ASP A 8 -0.24 -7.21 14.16
C ASP A 8 1.16 -6.57 14.30
N ALA A 9 1.69 -5.98 13.23
CA ALA A 9 2.91 -5.16 13.23
C ALA A 9 2.69 -3.72 13.77
N GLY A 10 1.51 -3.43 14.31
CA GLY A 10 1.15 -2.15 14.93
C GLY A 10 1.02 -0.99 13.95
N VAL A 11 0.86 -1.24 12.64
CA VAL A 11 0.72 -0.19 11.62
C VAL A 11 -0.53 0.66 11.94
N PRO A 12 -0.44 2.00 11.99
CA PRO A 12 -1.55 2.84 12.47
C PRO A 12 -2.83 2.77 11.63
N SER A 13 -2.72 2.49 10.33
CA SER A 13 -3.85 2.45 9.40
C SER A 13 -3.71 1.26 8.46
N PRO A 14 -3.84 0.03 8.98
CA PRO A 14 -3.40 -1.18 8.27
C PRO A 14 -4.23 -1.48 7.03
N ARG A 15 -5.53 -1.15 7.05
CA ARG A 15 -6.38 -1.31 5.86
C ARG A 15 -6.02 -0.29 4.78
N THR A 16 -5.90 0.98 5.17
CA THR A 16 -5.52 2.06 4.26
C THR A 16 -4.17 1.76 3.61
N ASP A 17 -3.16 1.39 4.40
CA ASP A 17 -1.83 1.07 3.88
C ASP A 17 -1.88 -0.13 2.92
N ALA A 18 -2.62 -1.21 3.24
CA ALA A 18 -2.78 -2.35 2.33
C ALA A 18 -3.41 -1.96 0.99
N GLU A 19 -4.46 -1.12 1.02
CA GLU A 19 -5.12 -0.61 -0.18
C GLU A 19 -4.21 0.35 -0.99
N GLU A 20 -3.46 1.24 -0.33
CA GLU A 20 -2.49 2.12 -1.01
C GLU A 20 -1.36 1.33 -1.68
N LEU A 21 -0.85 0.29 -1.02
CA LEU A 21 0.19 -0.58 -1.59
C LEU A 21 -0.32 -1.36 -2.80
N ALA A 22 -1.56 -1.85 -2.74
CA ALA A 22 -2.22 -2.49 -3.88
C ALA A 22 -2.37 -1.50 -5.04
N ALA A 23 -2.89 -0.30 -4.77
CA ALA A 23 -3.12 0.72 -5.78
C ALA A 23 -1.81 1.15 -6.45
N TYR A 24 -0.77 1.35 -5.65
CA TYR A 24 0.59 1.63 -6.10
C TYR A 24 1.12 0.55 -7.06
N LEU A 25 1.04 -0.72 -6.68
CA LEU A 25 1.55 -1.82 -7.48
C LEU A 25 0.83 -1.97 -8.83
N HIS A 26 -0.49 -1.75 -8.83
CA HIS A 26 -1.32 -1.88 -10.03
C HIS A 26 -1.41 -0.58 -10.86
N GLY A 27 -0.77 0.51 -10.40
CA GLY A 27 -0.77 1.78 -11.12
C GLY A 27 -2.15 2.45 -11.20
N VAL A 28 -3.05 2.13 -10.27
CA VAL A 28 -4.42 2.68 -10.20
C VAL A 28 -4.58 3.60 -8.99
N LYS A 29 -5.68 4.35 -8.91
CA LYS A 29 -6.05 5.04 -7.66
C LYS A 29 -6.67 4.05 -6.68
N ARG A 30 -6.56 4.32 -5.38
CA ARG A 30 -7.20 3.50 -4.33
C ARG A 30 -8.70 3.28 -4.57
N GLY A 31 -9.42 4.32 -5.02
CA GLY A 31 -10.85 4.22 -5.34
C GLY A 31 -11.17 3.32 -6.54
N GLU A 32 -10.18 3.00 -7.37
CA GLU A 32 -10.30 2.19 -8.58
C GLU A 32 -9.88 0.73 -8.34
N LEU A 33 -9.47 0.35 -7.12
CA LEU A 33 -9.04 -1.02 -6.81
C LEU A 33 -10.06 -2.11 -7.17
N HIS A 34 -11.35 -1.78 -7.12
CA HIS A 34 -12.43 -2.69 -7.54
C HIS A 34 -12.36 -3.10 -9.02
N THR A 35 -11.54 -2.42 -9.83
CA THR A 35 -11.30 -2.74 -11.25
C THR A 35 -10.14 -3.72 -11.44
N VAL A 36 -9.34 -3.97 -10.40
CA VAL A 36 -8.20 -4.87 -10.45
C VAL A 36 -8.67 -6.29 -10.15
N PRO A 37 -8.46 -7.26 -11.06
CA PRO A 37 -8.76 -8.66 -10.80
C PRO A 37 -7.93 -9.23 -9.63
N ASP A 38 -8.55 -10.03 -8.77
CA ASP A 38 -7.86 -10.70 -7.65
C ASP A 38 -6.66 -11.54 -8.12
N ALA A 39 -6.71 -12.08 -9.34
CA ALA A 39 -5.64 -12.90 -9.92
C ALA A 39 -4.35 -12.10 -10.21
N ASP A 40 -4.43 -10.77 -10.31
CA ASP A 40 -3.28 -9.92 -10.60
C ASP A 40 -2.44 -9.62 -9.34
N PHE A 41 -2.97 -9.91 -8.15
CA PHE A 41 -2.27 -9.74 -6.87
C PHE A 41 -1.21 -10.85 -6.69
N ASP A 42 -0.03 -10.60 -7.26
CA ASP A 42 1.09 -11.54 -7.27
C ASP A 42 2.06 -11.34 -6.07
N ALA A 43 3.21 -12.02 -6.12
CA ALA A 43 4.24 -11.96 -5.08
C ALA A 43 4.74 -10.54 -4.78
N ARG A 44 4.70 -9.61 -5.75
CA ARG A 44 5.17 -8.23 -5.56
C ARG A 44 4.30 -7.46 -4.57
N TYR A 45 3.00 -7.77 -4.51
CA TYR A 45 2.11 -7.19 -3.50
C TYR A 45 2.56 -7.60 -2.10
N TRP A 46 2.94 -8.86 -1.93
CA TRP A 46 3.43 -9.36 -0.65
C TRP A 46 4.80 -8.81 -0.27
N GLU A 47 5.68 -8.53 -1.22
CA GLU A 47 6.95 -7.83 -0.96
C GLU A 47 6.74 -6.43 -0.38
N VAL A 48 5.84 -5.63 -0.98
CA VAL A 48 5.59 -4.28 -0.48
C VAL A 48 4.84 -4.30 0.86
N VAL A 49 3.98 -5.29 1.09
CA VAL A 49 3.36 -5.53 2.41
C VAL A 49 4.41 -5.89 3.44
N ALA A 50 5.38 -6.74 3.12
CA ALA A 50 6.45 -7.13 4.04
C ALA A 50 7.37 -5.95 4.41
N ARG A 51 7.70 -5.08 3.44
CA ARG A 51 8.41 -3.82 3.73
C ARG A 51 7.63 -2.94 4.72
N ARG A 52 6.32 -2.82 4.51
CA ARG A 52 5.46 -2.04 5.40
C ARG A 52 5.30 -2.67 6.79
N GLU A 53 5.20 -4.00 6.84
CA GLU A 53 5.20 -4.81 8.07
C GLU A 53 6.49 -4.57 8.87
N ALA A 54 7.64 -4.45 8.19
CA ALA A 54 8.92 -4.04 8.77
C ALA A 54 9.00 -2.55 9.15
N ARG A 55 7.85 -1.84 9.19
CA ARG A 55 7.69 -0.45 9.60
C ARG A 55 8.32 0.58 8.66
N GLU A 56 8.72 0.20 7.46
CA GLU A 56 9.17 1.16 6.46
C GLU A 56 8.05 2.16 6.13
N PRO A 57 8.30 3.48 6.13
CA PRO A 57 7.27 4.48 5.84
C PRO A 57 6.61 4.25 4.48
N LEU A 58 5.29 4.38 4.41
CA LEU A 58 4.50 4.11 3.19
C LEU A 58 5.03 4.91 1.99
N GLN A 59 5.38 6.18 2.20
CA GLN A 59 5.90 7.04 1.15
C GLN A 59 7.23 6.58 0.53
N HIS A 60 8.09 5.87 1.29
CA HIS A 60 9.35 5.32 0.75
C HIS A 60 9.10 4.05 -0.09
N ILE A 61 7.98 3.37 0.16
CA ILE A 61 7.57 2.20 -0.62
C ILE A 61 6.91 2.66 -1.92
N THR A 62 6.01 3.64 -1.84
CA THR A 62 5.22 4.12 -2.99
C THR A 62 5.91 5.22 -3.80
N GLY A 63 6.99 5.81 -3.28
CA GLY A 63 7.62 7.01 -3.87
C GLY A 63 6.73 8.24 -3.82
N ARG A 64 5.66 8.25 -3.02
CA ARG A 64 4.64 9.30 -2.99
C ARG A 64 4.40 9.82 -1.58
N ALA A 65 4.40 11.13 -1.41
CA ALA A 65 4.02 11.81 -0.17
C ALA A 65 2.90 12.81 -0.39
N TYR A 66 1.89 12.80 0.47
CA TYR A 66 0.83 13.81 0.46
C TYR A 66 1.22 15.01 1.33
N PHE A 67 1.22 16.21 0.76
CA PHE A 67 1.42 17.46 1.47
C PHE A 67 0.29 18.43 1.16
N ARG A 68 -0.58 18.66 2.15
CA ARG A 68 -1.82 19.44 1.98
C ARG A 68 -2.66 18.86 0.84
N TYR A 69 -2.78 19.59 -0.28
CA TYR A 69 -3.53 19.18 -1.47
C TYR A 69 -2.61 18.72 -2.61
N LEU A 70 -1.32 18.51 -2.34
CA LEU A 70 -0.31 18.11 -3.31
C LEU A 70 0.15 16.68 -3.07
N GLU A 71 0.43 15.97 -4.16
CA GLU A 71 1.18 14.71 -4.17
C GLU A 71 2.61 15.01 -4.64
N LEU A 72 3.60 14.62 -3.85
CA LEU A 72 5.02 14.82 -4.10
C LEU A 72 5.68 13.48 -4.39
N GLN A 73 6.64 13.46 -5.32
CA GLN A 73 7.55 12.33 -5.49
C GLN A 73 8.68 12.43 -4.46
N VAL A 74 9.01 11.33 -3.79
CA VAL A 74 10.09 11.24 -2.78
C VAL A 74 11.17 10.26 -3.19
#